data_AF-A0A8H4NGY6-F1
#
_entry.id   AF-A0A8H4NGY6-F1
#
_cell.length_a   1.000
_cell.length_b   1.000
_cell.length_c   1.000
_cell.angle_alpha   90.00
_cell.angle_beta   90.00
_cell.angle_gamma   90.00
#
_symmetry.space_group_name_H-M   'P 1'
#
loop_
_entity.id
_entity.type
_entity.pdbx_description
1 polymer ?
#
loop_
_entity_poly.entity_id
_entity_poly.type
_entity_poly.pdbx_seq_one_letter_code
_entity_poly.pdbx_strand_id
1 'polypeptide(L)'
;MIKPALDHLPPEILAGICWHLCSHCTNDDLSHYPQPNSLATPDPGKLWEEPSAEITTSLLGLARTCRVLNNAATPYIYHNIDAKGWPEEKITEFLRDRRQLQKRYSIRRLTYELDPFPLHTLLCRMPGLQLLSLVDRGSFGQTLASKTQKKLHDLRYLHLESTHSTSTRDLSTLDNLFEMAPNIKTIVIKSGLLEWKENPHDSLNVPLANLTCLKFFNVSVDLKILEGILGKCGPLESFIYIY
;
A
#
# COMPACT_ATOMS: atom_id res chain seq x y z
N MET A 1 38.92 10.34 -19.22
CA MET A 1 37.57 10.16 -18.66
C MET A 1 37.47 10.95 -17.37
N ILE A 2 36.69 12.03 -17.35
CA ILE A 2 36.39 12.77 -16.12
C ILE A 2 35.41 11.88 -15.34
N LYS A 3 35.84 11.27 -14.23
CA LYS A 3 34.90 10.73 -13.25
C LYS A 3 34.11 11.93 -12.72
N PRO A 4 32.78 12.01 -12.89
CA PRO A 4 32.03 13.07 -12.25
C PRO A 4 32.27 12.95 -10.75
N ALA A 5 32.40 14.08 -10.05
CA ALA A 5 32.66 14.18 -8.62
C ALA A 5 31.46 13.70 -7.75
N LEU A 6 30.78 12.63 -8.16
CA LEU A 6 29.66 12.01 -7.46
C LEU A 6 30.06 11.53 -6.06
N ASP A 7 31.33 11.17 -5.88
CA ASP A 7 31.89 10.79 -4.58
C ASP A 7 32.02 11.99 -3.60
N HIS A 8 31.90 13.22 -4.10
CA HIS A 8 31.97 14.46 -3.32
C HIS A 8 30.61 15.14 -3.12
N LEU A 9 29.53 14.58 -3.68
CA LEU A 9 28.19 15.09 -3.42
C LEU A 9 27.80 14.80 -1.96
N PRO A 10 27.29 15.80 -1.23
CA PRO A 10 26.76 15.59 0.11
C PRO A 10 25.66 14.52 0.09
N PRO A 11 25.61 13.61 1.08
CA PRO A 11 24.57 12.58 1.18
C PRO A 11 23.15 13.14 1.11
N GLU A 12 22.92 14.35 1.60
CA GLU A 12 21.63 15.04 1.61
C GLU A 12 21.17 15.39 0.18
N ILE A 13 22.10 15.78 -0.69
CA ILE A 13 21.80 16.09 -2.10
C ILE A 13 21.45 14.80 -2.85
N LEU A 14 22.20 13.72 -2.61
CA LEU A 14 21.89 12.41 -3.19
C LEU A 14 20.54 11.88 -2.70
N ALA A 15 20.23 12.06 -1.42
CA ALA A 15 18.93 11.72 -0.84
C ALA A 15 17.80 12.54 -1.48
N GLY A 16 18.01 13.84 -1.71
CA GLY A 16 17.06 14.70 -2.42
C GLY A 16 16.81 14.24 -3.87
N ILE A 17 17.86 13.90 -4.61
CA ILE A 17 17.72 13.33 -5.97
C ILE A 17 16.93 12.02 -5.93
N CYS A 18 17.28 11.10 -5.02
CA CYS A 18 16.58 9.83 -4.91
C CYS A 18 15.12 9.99 -4.46
N TRP A 19 14.84 10.98 -3.61
CA TRP A 19 13.48 11.37 -3.23
C TRP A 19 12.65 11.80 -4.43
N HIS A 20 13.18 12.71 -5.27
CA HIS A 20 12.50 13.20 -6.47
C HIS A 20 12.31 12.13 -7.56
N LEU A 21 13.16 11.10 -7.56
CA LEU A 21 13.02 9.96 -8.48
C LEU A 21 12.17 8.83 -7.89
N CYS A 22 11.72 8.95 -6.64
CA CYS A 22 10.92 7.93 -5.99
C CYS A 22 9.44 8.31 -6.09
N SER A 23 8.67 7.55 -6.88
CA SER A 23 7.21 7.73 -7.00
C SER A 23 6.44 7.59 -5.68
N HIS A 24 7.05 6.95 -4.68
CA HIS A 24 6.52 6.96 -3.31
C HIS A 24 6.63 8.34 -2.66
N CYS A 25 7.82 8.93 -2.75
CA CYS A 25 8.21 10.16 -2.08
C CYS A 25 7.66 11.42 -2.74
N THR A 26 7.47 11.41 -4.06
CA THR A 26 6.95 12.56 -4.83
C THR A 26 5.43 12.65 -4.86
N ASN A 27 4.72 11.58 -4.47
CA ASN A 27 3.30 11.68 -4.20
C ASN A 27 3.14 12.25 -2.79
N ASP A 28 2.98 13.58 -2.71
CA ASP A 28 2.98 14.39 -1.48
C ASP A 28 2.04 13.85 -0.38
N ASP A 29 1.01 13.09 -0.76
CA ASP A 29 -0.07 12.68 0.14
C ASP A 29 0.28 11.52 1.06
N LEU A 30 1.34 10.78 0.73
CA LEU A 30 1.79 9.61 1.47
C LEU A 30 3.09 9.86 2.26
N SER A 31 3.72 11.01 2.07
CA SER A 31 5.02 11.30 2.66
C SER A 31 4.88 11.87 4.08
N HIS A 32 5.63 11.31 5.04
CA HIS A 32 5.55 11.64 6.48
C HIS A 32 6.12 13.01 6.87
N TYR A 33 6.25 13.97 5.96
CA TYR A 33 6.71 15.31 6.33
C TYR A 33 5.49 16.23 6.51
N PRO A 34 5.32 16.89 7.68
CA PRO A 34 4.32 17.92 7.82
C PRO A 34 4.76 19.10 6.95
N GLN A 35 4.29 19.16 5.70
CA GLN A 35 4.27 20.44 5.00
C GLN A 35 3.14 21.28 5.63
N PRO A 36 3.42 22.50 6.11
CA PRO A 36 2.43 23.30 6.84
C PRO A 36 1.18 23.70 6.03
N ASN A 37 1.13 23.48 4.71
CA ASN A 37 0.21 24.20 3.83
C ASN A 37 -0.52 23.37 2.73
N SER A 38 -0.49 22.04 2.73
CA SER A 38 -1.28 21.29 1.73
C SER A 38 -2.66 20.91 2.28
N LEU A 39 -3.65 21.78 2.01
CA LEU A 39 -5.08 21.55 2.25
C LEU A 39 -5.77 20.85 1.06
N ALA A 40 -5.01 20.40 0.06
CA ALA A 40 -5.56 19.68 -1.07
C ALA A 40 -5.57 18.18 -0.77
N THR A 41 -6.76 17.61 -0.54
CA THR A 41 -6.95 16.17 -0.75
C THR A 41 -6.61 15.86 -2.21
N PRO A 42 -5.60 15.01 -2.48
CA PRO A 42 -5.22 14.67 -3.84
C PRO A 42 -6.32 13.92 -4.56
N ASP A 43 -6.24 13.91 -5.89
CA ASP A 43 -6.96 12.95 -6.70
C ASP A 43 -6.28 11.57 -6.57
N PRO A 44 -6.86 10.61 -5.84
CA PRO A 44 -6.27 9.30 -5.63
C PRO A 44 -6.20 8.50 -6.91
N GLY A 45 -6.93 8.85 -7.98
CA GLY A 45 -6.75 8.23 -9.29
C GLY A 45 -5.29 8.26 -9.76
N LYS A 46 -4.58 9.36 -9.46
CA LYS A 46 -3.15 9.54 -9.78
C LYS A 46 -2.19 8.81 -8.84
N LEU A 47 -2.63 8.45 -7.63
CA LEU A 47 -1.82 7.67 -6.68
C LEU A 47 -1.62 6.23 -7.15
N TRP A 48 -2.49 5.76 -8.05
CA TRP A 48 -2.57 4.37 -8.52
C TRP A 48 -2.30 4.24 -10.03
N GLU A 49 -1.99 5.34 -10.72
CA GLU A 49 -1.35 5.23 -12.03
C GLU A 49 -0.06 4.41 -11.84
N GLU A 50 0.15 3.41 -12.71
CA GLU A 50 1.40 2.66 -12.69
C GLU A 50 2.55 3.67 -12.67
N PRO A 51 3.50 3.58 -11.71
CA PRO A 51 4.68 4.42 -11.75
C PRO A 51 5.24 4.27 -13.16
N SER A 52 5.40 5.38 -13.89
CA SER A 52 5.88 5.26 -15.27
C SER A 52 7.14 4.40 -15.26
N ALA A 53 7.25 3.46 -16.20
CA ALA A 53 8.38 2.55 -16.27
C ALA A 53 9.72 3.32 -16.22
N GLU A 54 9.73 4.58 -16.66
CA GLU A 54 10.81 5.57 -16.59
C GLU A 54 11.26 5.95 -15.17
N ILE A 55 10.36 6.10 -14.20
CA ILE A 55 10.70 6.52 -12.83
C ILE A 55 11.38 5.36 -12.08
N THR A 56 10.81 4.16 -12.19
CA THR A 56 11.39 2.94 -11.60
C THR A 56 12.73 2.57 -12.26
N THR A 57 12.87 2.79 -13.57
CA THR A 57 14.14 2.59 -14.28
C THR A 57 15.19 3.64 -13.93
N SER A 58 14.81 4.86 -13.55
CA SER A 58 15.75 5.93 -13.17
C SER A 58 16.50 5.63 -11.87
N LEU A 59 15.80 5.22 -10.79
CA LEU A 59 16.45 4.80 -9.54
C LEU A 59 17.33 3.56 -9.73
N LEU A 60 16.87 2.58 -10.51
CA LEU A 60 17.66 1.40 -10.86
C LEU A 60 18.90 1.77 -11.69
N GLY A 61 18.78 2.74 -12.60
CA GLY A 61 19.88 3.29 -13.39
C GLY A 61 20.94 3.96 -12.51
N LEU A 62 20.52 4.81 -11.57
CA LEU A 62 21.42 5.38 -10.56
C LEU A 62 22.15 4.30 -9.76
N ALA A 63 21.40 3.31 -9.27
CA ALA A 63 21.98 2.25 -8.46
C ALA A 63 23.00 1.38 -9.19
N ARG A 64 22.92 1.28 -10.52
CA ARG A 64 23.86 0.53 -11.38
C ARG A 64 25.11 1.34 -11.75
N THR A 65 25.13 2.65 -11.50
CA THR A 65 26.20 3.54 -11.97
C THR A 65 27.47 3.40 -11.13
N CYS A 66 27.37 3.50 -9.81
CA CYS A 66 28.50 3.33 -8.91
C CYS A 66 28.04 2.95 -7.50
N ARG A 67 28.98 2.53 -6.64
CA ARG A 67 28.68 2.11 -5.26
C ARG A 67 28.04 3.21 -4.41
N VAL A 68 28.45 4.46 -4.58
CA VAL A 68 27.90 5.60 -3.81
C VAL A 68 26.42 5.81 -4.17
N LEU A 69 26.12 5.85 -5.47
CA LEU A 69 24.73 5.98 -5.95
C LEU A 69 23.89 4.74 -5.66
N ASN A 70 24.48 3.54 -5.69
CA ASN A 70 23.83 2.32 -5.23
C ASN A 70 23.36 2.47 -3.79
N ASN A 71 24.27 2.79 -2.87
CA ASN A 71 23.94 2.95 -1.46
C ASN A 71 22.86 4.02 -1.21
N ALA A 72 22.89 5.12 -1.98
CA ALA A 72 21.90 6.19 -1.87
C ALA A 72 20.52 5.80 -2.43
N ALA A 73 20.46 5.15 -3.59
CA ALA A 73 19.21 4.84 -4.28
C ALA A 73 18.52 3.56 -3.75
N THR A 74 19.29 2.60 -3.22
CA THR A 74 18.75 1.34 -2.67
C THR A 74 17.57 1.51 -1.71
N PRO A 75 17.60 2.40 -0.69
CA PRO A 75 16.43 2.66 0.16
C PRO A 75 15.15 2.96 -0.64
N TYR A 76 15.26 3.84 -1.64
CA TYR A 76 14.15 4.38 -2.41
C TYR A 76 13.60 3.39 -3.44
N ILE A 77 14.47 2.55 -4.01
CA ILE A 77 14.05 1.41 -4.86
C ILE A 77 13.10 0.50 -4.08
N TYR A 78 13.34 0.34 -2.78
CA TYR A 78 12.57 -0.53 -1.91
C TYR A 78 11.37 0.14 -1.24
N HIS A 79 11.14 1.44 -1.43
CA HIS A 79 9.94 2.09 -0.91
C HIS A 79 8.67 1.56 -1.58
N ASN A 80 8.76 1.12 -2.84
CA ASN A 80 7.64 0.57 -3.59
C ASN A 80 7.97 -0.84 -4.10
N ILE A 81 7.20 -1.82 -3.65
CA ILE A 81 7.34 -3.21 -4.09
C ILE A 81 6.08 -3.60 -4.84
N ASP A 82 6.23 -3.92 -6.12
CA ASP A 82 5.21 -4.63 -6.88
C ASP A 82 5.53 -6.13 -6.92
N ALA A 83 4.81 -6.86 -6.06
CA ALA A 83 4.90 -8.31 -5.93
C ALA A 83 3.79 -9.05 -6.70
N LYS A 84 3.12 -8.39 -7.65
CA LYS A 84 2.13 -9.04 -8.50
C LYS A 84 2.75 -10.19 -9.30
N GLY A 85 2.14 -11.37 -9.23
CA GLY A 85 2.60 -12.59 -9.90
C GLY A 85 3.94 -13.15 -9.39
N TRP A 86 4.42 -12.74 -8.20
CA TRP A 86 5.64 -13.34 -7.63
C TRP A 86 5.33 -14.74 -7.08
N PRO A 87 6.16 -15.76 -7.41
CA PRO A 87 6.02 -17.08 -6.80
C PRO A 87 6.51 -17.08 -5.34
N GLU A 88 6.06 -18.05 -4.54
CA GLU A 88 6.39 -18.18 -3.11
C GLU A 88 7.90 -18.20 -2.85
N GLU A 89 8.69 -18.84 -3.72
CA GLU A 89 10.14 -18.92 -3.59
C GLU A 89 10.77 -17.53 -3.68
N LYS A 90 10.29 -16.69 -4.60
CA LYS A 90 10.77 -15.31 -4.77
C LYS A 90 10.38 -14.44 -3.60
N ILE A 91 9.19 -14.62 -3.04
CA ILE A 91 8.74 -13.94 -1.82
C ILE A 91 9.62 -14.34 -0.63
N THR A 92 9.88 -15.64 -0.48
CA THR A 92 10.71 -16.18 0.61
C THR A 92 12.16 -15.70 0.50
N GLU A 93 12.74 -15.71 -0.70
CA GLU A 93 14.07 -15.16 -0.99
C GLU A 93 14.13 -13.68 -0.64
N PHE A 94 13.16 -12.89 -1.11
CA PHE A 94 13.04 -11.48 -0.77
C PHE A 94 12.99 -11.25 0.75
N LEU A 95 12.23 -12.04 1.50
CA LEU A 95 12.17 -11.93 2.96
C LEU A 95 13.44 -12.40 3.67
N ARG A 96 14.12 -13.43 3.14
CA ARG A 96 15.35 -14.01 3.71
C ARG A 96 16.51 -13.03 3.61
N ASP A 97 16.75 -12.49 2.42
CA ASP A 97 17.83 -11.54 2.16
C ASP A 97 17.63 -10.24 2.98
N ARG A 98 16.38 -9.97 3.35
CA ARG A 98 15.99 -8.83 4.19
C ARG A 98 16.22 -9.00 5.67
N ARG A 99 16.44 -10.20 6.24
CA ARG A 99 16.84 -10.31 7.66
C ARG A 99 18.12 -9.51 7.96
N GLN A 100 18.98 -9.32 6.95
CA GLN A 100 20.16 -8.47 7.03
C GLN A 100 19.88 -6.98 6.74
N LEU A 101 18.80 -6.67 5.98
CA LEU A 101 18.43 -5.32 5.52
C LEU A 101 17.34 -4.63 6.36
N GLN A 102 16.63 -5.35 7.25
CA GLN A 102 15.58 -4.80 8.13
C GLN A 102 16.08 -3.65 9.03
N LYS A 103 17.39 -3.51 9.23
CA LYS A 103 17.98 -2.38 9.95
C LYS A 103 18.12 -1.10 9.12
N ARG A 104 17.91 -1.13 7.79
CA ARG A 104 18.28 -0.02 6.89
C ARG A 104 17.17 0.52 6.00
N TYR A 105 16.16 -0.26 5.60
CA TYR A 105 15.22 0.17 4.55
C TYR A 105 13.76 -0.16 4.89
N SER A 106 12.89 0.85 4.84
CA SER A 106 11.46 0.74 5.14
C SER A 106 10.65 0.61 3.85
N ILE A 107 9.99 -0.53 3.64
CA ILE A 107 9.00 -0.67 2.56
C ILE A 107 7.79 0.17 2.92
N ARG A 108 7.35 1.04 2.01
CA ARG A 108 6.26 1.99 2.23
C ARG A 108 5.01 1.64 1.42
N ARG A 109 5.17 1.04 0.25
CA ARG A 109 4.10 0.57 -0.63
C ARG A 109 4.33 -0.89 -1.01
N LEU A 110 3.26 -1.66 -0.96
CA LEU A 110 3.23 -3.05 -1.40
C LEU A 110 2.01 -3.26 -2.28
N THR A 111 2.23 -3.67 -3.53
CA THR A 111 1.21 -4.32 -4.35
C THR A 111 1.44 -5.81 -4.29
N TYR A 112 0.42 -6.57 -3.88
CA TYR A 112 0.50 -8.00 -3.70
C TYR A 112 -0.70 -8.69 -4.35
N GLU A 113 -0.42 -9.76 -5.08
CA GLU A 113 -1.45 -10.61 -5.65
C GLU A 113 -1.75 -11.75 -4.70
N LEU A 114 -3.02 -11.95 -4.37
CA LEU A 114 -3.44 -12.93 -3.37
C LEU A 114 -3.44 -14.34 -3.93
N ASP A 115 -2.32 -15.04 -3.72
CA ASP A 115 -2.17 -16.50 -3.89
C ASP A 115 -0.81 -16.96 -3.29
N PRO A 116 -0.62 -18.26 -3.02
CA PRO A 116 -0.96 -18.97 -1.78
C PRO A 116 -0.12 -18.55 -0.55
N PHE A 117 0.80 -17.60 -0.68
CA PHE A 117 1.68 -17.24 0.44
C PHE A 117 0.91 -16.41 1.49
N PRO A 118 1.06 -16.72 2.79
CA PRO A 118 0.37 -16.01 3.85
C PRO A 118 0.75 -14.52 3.90
N LEU A 119 -0.16 -13.64 3.49
CA LEU A 119 -0.01 -12.17 3.54
C LEU A 119 0.43 -11.68 4.93
N HIS A 120 -0.08 -12.30 6.00
CA HIS A 120 0.31 -11.96 7.37
C HIS A 120 1.83 -12.09 7.60
N THR A 121 2.50 -13.05 6.96
CA THR A 121 3.96 -13.25 7.07
C THR A 121 4.74 -12.12 6.41
N LEU A 122 4.23 -11.60 5.28
CA LEU A 122 4.80 -10.43 4.61
C LEU A 122 4.63 -9.17 5.47
N LEU A 123 3.41 -8.90 5.93
CA LEU A 123 3.08 -7.70 6.69
C LEU A 123 3.85 -7.63 8.02
N CYS A 124 4.14 -8.76 8.67
CA CYS A 124 4.97 -8.83 9.89
C CYS A 124 6.37 -8.22 9.70
N ARG A 125 6.87 -8.22 8.46
CA ARG A 125 8.22 -7.78 8.11
C ARG A 125 8.26 -6.34 7.58
N MET A 126 7.11 -5.67 7.47
CA MET A 126 6.95 -4.34 6.89
C MET A 126 6.24 -3.36 7.85
N PRO A 127 6.81 -3.07 9.05
CA PRO A 127 6.14 -2.23 10.04
C PRO A 127 5.90 -0.77 9.61
N GLY A 128 6.68 -0.27 8.64
CA GLY A 128 6.56 1.08 8.10
C GLY A 128 5.68 1.19 6.84
N LEU A 129 4.91 0.15 6.53
CA LEU A 129 4.04 0.12 5.36
C LEU A 129 2.95 1.19 5.49
N GLN A 130 2.80 2.02 4.47
CA GLN A 130 1.81 3.11 4.42
C GLN A 130 0.67 2.84 3.44
N LEU A 131 0.95 2.08 2.39
CA LEU A 131 0.00 1.75 1.34
C LEU A 131 0.08 0.25 1.01
N LEU A 132 -1.07 -0.40 1.04
CA LEU A 132 -1.24 -1.80 0.69
C LEU A 132 -2.25 -1.92 -0.45
N SER A 133 -1.84 -2.48 -1.58
CA SER A 133 -2.69 -2.82 -2.71
C SER A 133 -2.79 -4.33 -2.83
N LEU A 134 -3.98 -4.88 -2.66
CA LEU A 134 -4.25 -6.31 -2.79
C LEU A 134 -4.99 -6.55 -4.11
N VAL A 135 -4.41 -7.38 -4.96
CA VAL A 135 -4.99 -7.80 -6.24
C VAL A 135 -5.48 -9.23 -6.08
N ASP A 136 -6.79 -9.41 -6.13
CA ASP A 136 -7.44 -10.70 -6.01
C ASP A 136 -7.66 -11.36 -7.38
N ARG A 137 -7.27 -12.63 -7.50
CA ARG A 137 -7.55 -13.49 -8.65
C ARG A 137 -8.68 -14.51 -8.39
N GLY A 138 -9.46 -14.32 -7.33
CA GLY A 138 -10.64 -15.13 -7.01
C GLY A 138 -10.45 -16.07 -5.81
N SER A 139 -9.53 -15.77 -4.89
CA SER A 139 -9.15 -16.64 -3.76
C SER A 139 -9.37 -16.02 -2.38
N PHE A 140 -10.11 -14.90 -2.29
CA PHE A 140 -10.37 -14.16 -1.05
C PHE A 140 -11.28 -14.93 -0.07
N GLY A 141 -10.70 -15.92 0.62
CA GLY A 141 -11.37 -16.71 1.65
C GLY A 141 -10.45 -17.06 2.83
N GLN A 142 -9.24 -16.52 2.86
CA GLN A 142 -8.27 -16.77 3.93
C GLN A 142 -8.05 -15.53 4.79
N THR A 143 -7.85 -15.79 6.09
CA THR A 143 -7.48 -14.77 7.08
C THR A 143 -6.25 -13.99 6.64
N LEU A 144 -6.44 -12.72 6.25
CA LEU A 144 -5.40 -11.84 5.71
C LEU A 144 -4.36 -11.40 6.73
N ALA A 145 -4.68 -11.54 8.02
CA ALA A 145 -3.96 -10.97 9.14
C ALA A 145 -4.21 -11.79 10.41
N SER A 146 -3.21 -11.94 11.27
CA SER A 146 -3.36 -12.64 12.56
C SER A 146 -3.52 -11.64 13.71
N LYS A 147 -4.39 -11.93 14.69
CA LYS A 147 -4.54 -11.10 15.90
C LYS A 147 -3.26 -10.98 16.74
N THR A 148 -2.34 -11.93 16.59
CA THR A 148 -1.03 -11.93 17.28
C THR A 148 0.02 -11.04 16.61
N GLN A 149 -0.34 -10.35 15.54
CA GLN A 149 0.59 -9.60 14.70
C GLN A 149 0.85 -8.17 15.21
N LYS A 150 2.04 -7.64 14.87
CA LYS A 150 2.37 -6.23 15.13
C LYS A 150 1.42 -5.31 14.37
N LYS A 151 0.97 -4.25 15.05
CA LYS A 151 0.15 -3.19 14.45
C LYS A 151 0.89 -2.50 13.31
N LEU A 152 0.19 -2.24 12.22
CA LEU A 152 0.63 -1.44 11.07
C LEU A 152 0.24 0.01 11.29
N HIS A 153 0.88 0.67 12.26
CA HIS A 153 0.52 2.04 12.66
C HIS A 153 0.73 3.09 11.57
N ASP A 154 1.59 2.80 10.59
CA ASP A 154 1.89 3.69 9.47
C ASP A 154 0.94 3.49 8.29
N LEU A 155 0.15 2.40 8.26
CA LEU A 155 -0.76 2.12 7.14
C LEU A 155 -1.88 3.16 7.12
N ARG A 156 -2.01 3.86 5.99
CA ARG A 156 -3.00 4.92 5.76
C ARG A 156 -3.92 4.61 4.59
N TYR A 157 -3.45 3.81 3.63
CA TYR A 157 -4.15 3.54 2.37
C TYR A 157 -4.26 2.04 2.11
N LEU A 158 -5.49 1.61 1.80
CA LEU A 158 -5.79 0.25 1.39
C LEU A 158 -6.49 0.28 0.04
N HIS A 159 -5.93 -0.45 -0.93
CA HIS A 159 -6.53 -0.64 -2.25
C HIS A 159 -6.82 -2.13 -2.46
N LEU A 160 -8.04 -2.41 -2.93
CA LEU A 160 -8.54 -3.76 -3.16
C LEU A 160 -9.04 -3.86 -4.60
N GLU A 161 -8.30 -4.56 -5.45
CA GLU A 161 -8.64 -4.78 -6.85
C GLU A 161 -9.01 -6.25 -7.07
N SER A 162 -10.10 -6.53 -7.79
CA SER A 162 -10.37 -7.86 -8.33
C SER A 162 -10.10 -7.89 -9.83
N THR A 163 -9.49 -8.96 -10.31
CA THR A 163 -9.40 -9.23 -11.75
C THR A 163 -10.66 -9.89 -12.32
N HIS A 164 -11.59 -10.32 -11.47
CA HIS A 164 -12.85 -10.96 -11.87
C HIS A 164 -14.05 -10.13 -11.43
N SER A 165 -14.88 -9.71 -12.40
CA SER A 165 -16.08 -8.90 -12.14
C SER A 165 -17.20 -9.67 -11.42
N THR A 166 -17.15 -11.00 -11.45
CA THR A 166 -18.16 -11.89 -10.83
C THR A 166 -17.74 -12.45 -9.48
N SER A 167 -16.52 -12.14 -8.99
CA SER A 167 -16.12 -12.61 -7.66
C SER A 167 -16.83 -11.80 -6.57
N THR A 168 -17.54 -12.53 -5.71
CA THR A 168 -18.11 -12.01 -4.48
C THR A 168 -17.02 -11.85 -3.44
N ARG A 169 -16.87 -10.65 -2.89
CA ARG A 169 -15.89 -10.32 -1.86
C ARG A 169 -16.57 -10.08 -0.53
N ASP A 170 -16.26 -10.93 0.45
CA ASP A 170 -16.72 -10.75 1.82
C ASP A 170 -15.73 -9.85 2.58
N LEU A 171 -16.13 -8.60 2.83
CA LEU A 171 -15.29 -7.63 3.53
C LEU A 171 -14.97 -8.01 4.98
N SER A 172 -15.73 -8.93 5.60
CA SER A 172 -15.41 -9.42 6.96
C SER A 172 -14.04 -10.10 7.04
N THR A 173 -13.51 -10.59 5.92
CA THR A 173 -12.15 -11.14 5.86
C THR A 173 -11.05 -10.10 6.13
N LEU A 174 -11.38 -8.80 6.01
CA LEU A 174 -10.49 -7.68 6.29
C LEU A 174 -10.50 -7.25 7.75
N ASP A 175 -11.37 -7.80 8.60
CA ASP A 175 -11.51 -7.37 10.00
C ASP A 175 -10.18 -7.42 10.75
N ASN A 176 -9.42 -8.50 10.57
CA ASN A 176 -8.09 -8.63 11.18
C ASN A 176 -7.09 -7.58 10.63
N LEU A 177 -7.21 -7.20 9.35
CA LEU A 177 -6.37 -6.17 8.76
C LEU A 177 -6.71 -4.79 9.33
N PHE A 178 -8.00 -4.49 9.49
CA PHE A 178 -8.48 -3.26 10.11
C PHE A 178 -8.10 -3.17 11.59
N GLU A 179 -8.20 -4.26 12.34
CA GLU A 179 -7.67 -4.32 13.71
C GLU A 179 -6.17 -4.01 13.74
N MET A 180 -5.39 -4.55 12.80
CA MET A 180 -3.96 -4.31 12.72
C MET A 180 -3.59 -2.90 12.29
N ALA A 181 -4.41 -2.24 11.47
CA ALA A 181 -4.14 -0.95 10.85
C ALA A 181 -5.16 0.11 11.31
N PRO A 182 -5.11 0.54 12.59
CA PRO A 182 -6.14 1.41 13.19
C PRO A 182 -6.19 2.83 12.58
N ASN A 183 -5.19 3.21 11.81
CA ASN A 183 -5.01 4.55 11.28
C ASN A 183 -5.30 4.63 9.77
N ILE A 184 -5.94 3.62 9.17
CA ILE A 184 -6.35 3.70 7.76
C ILE A 184 -7.30 4.90 7.60
N LYS A 185 -7.01 5.72 6.59
CA LYS A 185 -7.81 6.89 6.22
C LYS A 185 -8.52 6.73 4.88
N THR A 186 -7.92 5.97 3.98
CA THR A 186 -8.39 5.82 2.60
C THR A 186 -8.56 4.36 2.23
N ILE A 187 -9.76 4.01 1.77
CA ILE A 187 -10.04 2.72 1.14
C ILE A 187 -10.50 2.94 -0.29
N VAL A 188 -9.90 2.20 -1.21
CA VAL A 188 -10.30 2.14 -2.60
C VAL A 188 -10.61 0.71 -2.96
N ILE A 189 -11.79 0.47 -3.51
CA ILE A 189 -12.20 -0.84 -3.99
C ILE A 189 -12.54 -0.73 -5.48
N LYS A 190 -11.89 -1.56 -6.28
CA LYS A 190 -12.02 -1.60 -7.73
C LYS A 190 -12.48 -2.98 -8.18
N SER A 191 -13.46 -3.01 -9.09
CA SER A 191 -14.00 -4.15 -9.83
C SER A 191 -14.53 -5.32 -8.98
N GLY A 192 -15.79 -5.75 -9.14
CA GLY A 192 -16.32 -6.99 -8.53
C GLY A 192 -17.57 -6.79 -7.69
N LEU A 193 -18.08 -7.87 -7.07
CA LEU A 193 -19.25 -7.83 -6.20
C LEU A 193 -18.81 -7.72 -4.74
N LEU A 194 -19.32 -6.74 -4.00
CA LEU A 194 -19.09 -6.59 -2.57
C LEU A 194 -20.23 -7.20 -1.76
N GLU A 195 -19.87 -8.12 -0.87
CA GLU A 195 -20.72 -8.58 0.22
C GLU A 195 -20.11 -8.18 1.56
N TRP A 196 -20.97 -7.85 2.51
CA TRP A 196 -20.60 -7.75 3.90
C TRP A 196 -21.50 -8.69 4.67
N LYS A 197 -20.96 -9.84 5.10
CA LYS A 197 -21.70 -10.72 5.99
C LYS A 197 -21.69 -10.09 7.38
N GLU A 198 -22.72 -9.29 7.67
CA GLU A 198 -22.90 -8.77 9.02
C GLU A 198 -23.11 -9.95 9.96
N ASN A 199 -22.18 -10.18 10.89
CA ASN A 199 -22.53 -10.85 12.13
C ASN A 199 -23.14 -9.79 13.05
N PRO A 200 -24.45 -9.88 13.38
CA PRO A 200 -25.18 -8.83 14.10
C PRO A 200 -24.73 -8.60 15.56
N HIS A 201 -23.68 -9.28 16.03
CA HIS A 201 -23.28 -9.27 17.44
C HIS A 201 -21.83 -8.89 17.76
N ASP A 202 -20.92 -8.72 16.79
CA ASP A 202 -19.49 -8.50 17.12
C ASP A 202 -18.90 -7.19 16.57
N SER A 203 -18.75 -6.23 17.50
CA SER A 203 -17.66 -5.27 17.70
C SER A 203 -16.79 -4.76 16.52
N LEU A 204 -17.37 -4.38 15.39
CA LEU A 204 -16.65 -3.69 14.30
C LEU A 204 -16.62 -2.14 14.42
N ASN A 205 -16.90 -1.61 15.61
CA ASN A 205 -17.14 -0.18 15.84
C ASN A 205 -15.91 0.74 15.62
N VAL A 206 -14.70 0.23 15.41
CA VAL A 206 -13.48 1.02 15.65
C VAL A 206 -12.70 1.48 14.41
N PRO A 207 -12.50 0.68 13.33
CA PRO A 207 -11.55 1.08 12.29
C PRO A 207 -12.16 1.93 11.16
N LEU A 208 -13.46 1.83 10.87
CA LEU A 208 -14.10 2.67 9.86
C LEU A 208 -14.31 4.12 10.33
N ALA A 209 -14.36 4.35 11.65
CA ALA A 209 -14.55 5.68 12.22
C ALA A 209 -13.45 6.68 11.82
N ASN A 210 -12.24 6.20 11.50
CA ASN A 210 -11.10 7.02 11.09
C ASN A 210 -11.00 7.22 9.58
N LEU A 211 -11.90 6.61 8.79
CA LEU A 211 -11.91 6.79 7.34
C LEU A 211 -12.33 8.21 7.00
N THR A 212 -11.54 8.85 6.15
CA THR A 212 -11.88 10.13 5.54
C THR A 212 -12.18 9.98 4.05
N CYS A 213 -11.72 8.90 3.42
CA CYS A 213 -11.90 8.68 1.99
C CYS A 213 -12.33 7.24 1.66
N LEU A 214 -13.45 7.10 0.95
CA LEU A 214 -13.95 5.81 0.48
C LEU A 214 -14.30 5.90 -1.01
N LYS A 215 -13.75 4.99 -1.82
CA LYS A 215 -13.95 4.99 -3.27
C LYS A 215 -14.28 3.61 -3.81
N PHE A 216 -15.33 3.56 -4.62
CA PHE A 216 -15.81 2.38 -5.32
C PHE A 216 -15.77 2.62 -6.83
N PHE A 217 -15.10 1.74 -7.58
CA PHE A 217 -14.97 1.82 -9.03
C PHE A 217 -15.36 0.49 -9.67
N ASN A 218 -16.38 0.48 -10.53
CA ASN A 218 -16.93 -0.72 -11.18
C ASN A 218 -17.29 -1.82 -10.16
N VAL A 219 -17.88 -1.41 -9.05
CA VAL A 219 -18.25 -2.30 -7.93
C VAL A 219 -19.76 -2.43 -7.88
N SER A 220 -20.25 -3.68 -7.89
CA SER A 220 -21.64 -3.98 -7.56
C SER A 220 -21.78 -4.15 -6.05
N VAL A 221 -22.71 -3.44 -5.41
CA VAL A 221 -22.95 -3.51 -3.96
C VAL A 221 -24.45 -3.35 -3.68
N ASP A 222 -24.98 -4.14 -2.75
CA ASP A 222 -26.35 -3.95 -2.25
C ASP A 222 -26.45 -2.62 -1.48
N LEU A 223 -27.51 -1.84 -1.71
CA LEU A 223 -27.69 -0.55 -1.08
C LEU A 223 -27.72 -0.63 0.45
N LYS A 224 -28.30 -1.68 1.03
CA LYS A 224 -28.32 -1.88 2.50
C LYS A 224 -26.91 -2.11 3.04
N ILE A 225 -26.08 -2.82 2.29
CA ILE A 225 -24.67 -3.03 2.65
C ILE A 225 -23.92 -1.69 2.59
N LEU A 226 -24.13 -0.91 1.53
CA LEU A 226 -23.51 0.40 1.39
C LEU A 226 -23.92 1.35 2.52
N GLU A 227 -25.21 1.40 2.86
CA GLU A 227 -25.73 2.17 4.01
C GLU A 227 -25.09 1.72 5.33
N GLY A 228 -24.95 0.39 5.52
CA GLY A 228 -24.27 -0.17 6.69
C GLY A 228 -22.78 0.21 6.78
N ILE A 229 -22.08 0.28 5.65
CA ILE A 229 -20.68 0.74 5.59
C ILE A 229 -20.61 2.23 5.95
N LEU A 230 -21.41 3.05 5.27
CA LEU A 230 -21.40 4.51 5.46
C LEU A 230 -21.82 4.90 6.87
N GLY A 231 -22.78 4.18 7.48
CA GLY A 231 -23.20 4.38 8.85
C GLY A 231 -22.13 4.07 9.91
N LYS A 232 -21.09 3.30 9.55
CA LYS A 232 -19.95 2.97 10.41
C LYS A 232 -18.73 3.87 10.15
N CYS A 233 -18.72 4.63 9.06
CA CYS A 233 -17.65 5.56 8.74
C CYS A 233 -17.77 6.84 9.59
N GLY A 234 -16.63 7.46 9.89
CA GLY A 234 -16.59 8.84 10.36
C GLY A 234 -17.05 9.83 9.27
N PRO A 235 -16.97 11.15 9.51
CA PRO A 235 -17.27 12.14 8.48
C PRO A 235 -16.29 11.97 7.30
N LEU A 236 -16.80 11.40 6.20
CA LEU A 236 -16.03 11.23 4.98
C LEU A 236 -15.79 12.61 4.33
N GLU A 237 -14.53 12.93 4.10
CA GLU A 237 -14.10 14.08 3.29
C GLU A 237 -14.32 13.80 1.79
N SER A 238 -14.22 12.53 1.38
CA SER A 238 -14.42 12.12 0.00
C SER A 238 -15.13 10.77 -0.09
N PHE A 239 -16.24 10.75 -0.82
CA PHE A 239 -16.93 9.53 -1.21
C PHE A 239 -17.10 9.51 -2.73
N ILE A 240 -16.64 8.44 -3.37
CA ILE A 240 -16.81 8.23 -4.82
C ILE A 240 -17.44 6.87 -5.05
N TYR A 241 -18.51 6.85 -5.83
CA TYR A 241 -19.12 5.63 -6.34
C TYR A 241 -19.30 5.77 -7.84
N ILE A 242 -18.53 5.00 -8.60
CA ILE A 242 -18.60 4.91 -10.06
C ILE A 242 -18.85 3.45 -10.40
N TYR A 243 -19.96 3.17 -11.07
CA TYR A 243 -20.29 1.85 -11.60
C TYR A 243 -19.84 1.75 -13.06
#